data_AF-B7PD54-F1
#
_entry.id   AF-B7PD54-F1
#
_cell.length_a   1.000
_cell.length_b   1.000
_cell.length_c   1.000
_cell.angle_alpha   90.00
_cell.angle_beta   90.00
_cell.angle_gamma   90.00
#
_symmetry.space_group_name_H-M   'P 1'
#
loop_
_entity.id
_entity.type
_entity.pdbx_description
1 polymer ?
#
loop_
_entity_poly.entity_id
_entity_poly.type
_entity_poly.pdbx_seq_one_letter_code
_entity_poly.pdbx_strand_id
1 'polypeptide(L)'
;RGIHCLPTPESRSCRNSPLPQFFWADQENVWGLMNHKDVIYTHSAAALERHPALQPRMRTILLDWLIEVCEVYRLQRDTYYLAQDFIDRYLAKSENLPKNQLQLVGITALFLAAKMEQLKWQVHIEQFIFIFSLTTAMHLVLTVALNWDLTPMTVNGWLSTYLQIIARKESRDREGQNFLVPEFSTCSFIKVAQLADLCMLDVECLQFTYSFIAASAIHHMLSPSLASDISGYKTVELGRCIEWMAPFATVIKRATKDRIPVAVKGNHEIQVHHVNLQLVEEALCLKRESSASGATSRGAASSSIAGLGVLTPPPPL
;
A
#
# COMPACT_ATOMS: atom_id res chain seq x y z
N ARG A 1 30.13 14.08 -8.99
CA ARG A 1 29.99 14.44 -7.56
C ARG A 1 28.48 14.40 -7.28
N GLY A 2 27.90 13.56 -6.43
CA GLY A 2 28.47 12.62 -5.49
C GLY A 2 27.78 11.26 -5.58
N ILE A 3 28.59 10.22 -5.43
CA ILE A 3 28.13 8.96 -4.88
C ILE A 3 27.64 9.35 -3.48
N HIS A 4 26.34 9.23 -3.22
CA HIS A 4 25.86 9.25 -1.84
C HIS A 4 26.48 8.02 -1.19
N CYS A 5 27.67 8.18 -0.59
CA CYS A 5 28.09 7.34 0.51
C CYS A 5 26.92 7.40 1.48
N LEU A 6 26.14 6.31 1.58
CA LEU A 6 25.16 6.17 2.64
C LEU A 6 25.93 6.47 3.93
N PRO A 7 25.63 7.57 4.64
CA PRO A 7 26.23 7.78 5.94
C PRO A 7 25.86 6.56 6.77
N THR A 8 26.82 5.98 7.48
CA THR A 8 26.54 5.09 8.61
C THR A 8 25.41 5.76 9.40
N PRO A 9 24.26 5.11 9.64
CA PRO A 9 23.12 5.80 10.20
C PRO A 9 23.42 6.25 11.63
N GLU A 10 23.79 7.52 11.80
CA GLU A 10 23.77 8.20 13.10
C GLU A 10 22.33 8.63 13.39
N SER A 11 21.55 7.68 13.87
CA SER A 11 20.69 7.85 15.05
C SER A 11 20.04 6.50 15.30
N ARG A 12 20.22 5.99 16.53
CA ARG A 12 19.59 4.76 16.98
C ARG A 12 18.09 4.87 16.71
N SER A 13 17.57 4.01 15.83
CA SER A 13 16.14 3.70 15.81
C SER A 13 15.70 3.45 17.26
N CYS A 14 14.71 4.20 17.76
CA CYS A 14 14.15 3.96 19.10
C CYS A 14 13.46 2.59 19.22
N ARG A 15 13.29 1.86 18.10
CA ARG A 15 12.70 0.52 18.06
C ARG A 15 13.79 -0.53 18.01
N ASN A 16 13.77 -1.46 18.96
CA ASN A 16 14.60 -2.66 18.95
C ASN A 16 14.35 -3.45 17.65
N SER A 17 15.40 -3.98 17.04
CA SER A 17 15.25 -4.79 15.82
C SER A 17 14.52 -6.11 16.12
N PRO A 18 13.43 -6.42 15.40
CA PRO A 18 12.77 -7.72 15.45
C PRO A 18 13.42 -8.73 14.48
N LEU A 19 14.43 -8.31 13.71
CA LEU A 19 15.13 -9.16 12.75
C LEU A 19 16.10 -10.12 13.47
N PRO A 20 16.38 -11.30 12.88
CA PRO A 20 17.46 -12.16 13.36
C PRO A 20 18.83 -11.60 12.95
N GLN A 21 19.88 -12.09 13.61
CA GLN A 21 21.25 -11.83 13.18
C GLN A 21 21.51 -12.47 11.80
N PHE A 22 22.03 -11.66 10.87
CA PHE A 22 22.43 -12.15 9.55
C PHE A 22 23.93 -12.44 9.50
N PHE A 23 24.32 -13.39 8.63
CA PHE A 23 25.74 -13.67 8.36
C PHE A 23 26.39 -12.59 7.47
N TRP A 24 25.58 -11.84 6.71
CA TRP A 24 26.03 -10.87 5.71
C TRP A 24 25.88 -9.41 6.16
N ALA A 25 25.18 -9.14 7.26
CA ALA A 25 25.03 -7.80 7.83
C ALA A 25 24.61 -7.83 9.30
N ASP A 26 24.82 -6.70 9.97
CA ASP A 26 24.31 -6.46 11.31
C ASP A 26 22.79 -6.20 11.30
N GLN A 27 22.05 -6.85 12.21
CA GLN A 27 20.59 -6.78 12.25
C GLN A 27 20.04 -5.39 12.58
N GLU A 28 20.74 -4.62 13.42
CA GLU A 28 20.31 -3.29 13.84
C GLU A 28 20.55 -2.29 12.71
N ASN A 29 21.66 -2.43 11.98
CA ASN A 29 21.95 -1.62 10.80
C ASN A 29 20.94 -1.87 9.66
N VAL A 30 20.60 -3.13 9.38
CA VAL A 30 19.60 -3.47 8.34
C VAL A 30 18.23 -2.89 8.73
N TRP A 31 17.80 -3.10 9.96
CA TRP A 31 16.54 -2.55 10.47
C TRP A 31 16.52 -1.03 10.47
N GLY A 32 17.61 -0.41 10.92
CA GLY A 32 17.79 1.05 10.89
C GLY A 32 17.68 1.60 9.47
N LEU A 33 18.28 0.95 8.48
CA LEU A 33 18.18 1.36 7.07
C LEU A 33 16.76 1.21 6.52
N MET A 34 16.06 0.12 6.85
CA MET A 34 14.66 -0.07 6.47
C MET A 34 13.76 1.04 7.05
N ASN A 35 13.93 1.34 8.33
CA ASN A 35 13.19 2.40 9.01
C ASN A 35 13.52 3.78 8.44
N HIS A 36 14.79 4.03 8.12
CA HIS A 36 15.20 5.26 7.48
C HIS A 36 14.53 5.42 6.11
N LYS A 37 14.53 4.37 5.27
CA LYS A 37 13.83 4.39 3.98
C LYS A 37 12.34 4.65 4.11
N ASP A 38 11.68 4.08 5.13
CA ASP A 38 10.25 4.31 5.38
C ASP A 38 9.93 5.77 5.74
N VAL A 39 10.90 6.52 6.26
CA VAL A 39 10.77 7.94 6.62
C VAL A 39 11.13 8.88 5.46
N ILE A 40 12.16 8.56 4.67
CA ILE A 40 12.62 9.44 3.57
C ILE A 40 11.59 9.47 2.43
N TYR A 41 10.92 8.35 2.17
CA TYR A 41 9.92 8.24 1.12
C TYR A 41 8.57 8.74 1.66
N THR A 42 8.41 10.06 1.69
CA THR A 42 7.20 10.70 2.22
C THR A 42 6.06 10.74 1.20
N HIS A 43 4.87 10.39 1.67
CA HIS A 43 3.61 10.54 0.93
C HIS A 43 2.78 11.69 1.51
N SER A 44 1.78 12.16 0.76
CA SER A 44 0.87 13.18 1.23
C SER A 44 -0.55 12.86 0.80
N ALA A 45 -1.45 12.70 1.76
CA ALA A 45 -2.89 12.57 1.50
C ALA A 45 -3.46 13.82 0.80
N ALA A 46 -2.82 14.98 0.98
CA ALA A 46 -3.16 16.23 0.30
C ALA A 46 -2.59 16.34 -1.12
N ALA A 47 -1.93 15.29 -1.66
CA ALA A 47 -1.38 15.30 -3.02
C ALA A 47 -2.44 15.68 -4.08
N LEU A 48 -3.67 15.19 -3.92
CA LEU A 48 -4.76 15.49 -4.85
C LEU A 48 -5.27 16.93 -4.77
N GLU A 49 -5.01 17.66 -3.67
CA GLU A 49 -5.43 19.07 -3.55
C GLU A 49 -4.69 19.97 -4.56
N ARG A 50 -3.50 19.56 -5.02
CA ARG A 50 -2.73 20.24 -6.09
C ARG A 50 -3.29 20.01 -7.49
N HIS A 51 -4.35 19.21 -7.59
CA HIS A 51 -4.92 18.76 -8.85
C HIS A 51 -6.44 18.98 -8.86
N PRO A 52 -6.93 20.20 -9.13
CA PRO A 52 -8.36 20.51 -9.06
C PRO A 52 -9.22 19.69 -10.03
N ALA A 53 -8.61 19.13 -11.09
CA ALA A 53 -9.28 18.28 -12.05
C ALA A 53 -9.44 16.81 -11.60
N LEU A 54 -8.80 16.41 -10.50
CA LEU A 54 -8.76 15.03 -10.02
C LEU A 54 -9.59 14.85 -8.75
N GLN A 55 -10.28 13.72 -8.65
CA GLN A 55 -11.02 13.32 -7.45
C GLN A 55 -10.36 12.09 -6.83
N PRO A 56 -10.44 11.89 -5.50
CA PRO A 56 -9.94 10.68 -4.83
C PRO A 56 -10.42 9.38 -5.48
N ARG A 57 -11.68 9.34 -5.93
CA ARG A 57 -12.26 8.18 -6.63
C ARG A 57 -11.51 7.84 -7.93
N MET A 58 -10.96 8.83 -8.64
CA MET A 58 -10.20 8.58 -9.88
C MET A 58 -8.88 7.84 -9.58
N ARG A 59 -8.23 8.15 -8.46
CA ARG A 59 -7.07 7.38 -7.97
C ARG A 59 -7.47 5.94 -7.66
N THR A 60 -8.57 5.76 -6.93
CA THR A 60 -9.10 4.41 -6.61
C THR A 60 -9.37 3.58 -7.86
N ILE A 61 -10.05 4.17 -8.87
CA ILE A 61 -10.33 3.49 -10.14
C ILE A 61 -9.03 3.18 -10.92
N LEU A 62 -8.06 4.10 -10.93
CA LEU A 62 -6.77 3.86 -11.57
C LEU A 62 -6.03 2.68 -10.92
N LEU A 63 -5.93 2.67 -9.59
CA LEU A 63 -5.21 1.63 -8.86
C LEU A 63 -5.90 0.27 -8.99
N ASP A 64 -7.23 0.23 -8.91
CA ASP A 64 -8.03 -0.98 -9.15
C ASP A 64 -7.77 -1.55 -10.55
N TRP A 65 -7.80 -0.69 -11.59
CA TRP A 65 -7.46 -1.09 -12.95
C TRP A 65 -6.01 -1.60 -13.08
N LEU A 66 -5.04 -0.96 -12.40
CA LEU A 66 -3.65 -1.43 -12.41
C LEU A 66 -3.49 -2.81 -11.76
N ILE A 67 -4.29 -3.15 -10.74
CA ILE A 67 -4.31 -4.49 -10.15
C ILE A 67 -4.76 -5.52 -11.21
N GLU A 68 -5.83 -5.23 -11.97
CA GLU A 68 -6.29 -6.10 -13.06
C GLU A 68 -5.22 -6.30 -14.13
N VAL A 69 -4.57 -5.21 -14.56
CA VAL A 69 -3.44 -5.26 -15.50
C VAL A 69 -2.33 -6.15 -14.95
N CYS A 70 -1.95 -5.99 -13.68
CA CYS A 70 -0.92 -6.81 -13.06
C CYS A 70 -1.30 -8.30 -13.04
N GLU A 71 -2.56 -8.64 -12.80
CA GLU A 71 -3.03 -10.03 -12.85
C GLU A 71 -2.96 -10.62 -14.26
N VAL A 72 -3.46 -9.90 -15.27
CA VAL A 72 -3.45 -10.33 -16.68
C VAL A 72 -2.02 -10.59 -17.17
N TYR A 73 -1.08 -9.70 -16.84
CA TYR A 73 0.33 -9.82 -17.20
C TYR A 73 1.17 -10.62 -16.19
N ARG A 74 0.53 -11.25 -15.18
CA ARG A 74 1.19 -12.06 -14.15
C ARG A 74 2.37 -11.35 -13.46
N LEU A 75 2.26 -10.03 -13.29
CA LEU A 75 3.24 -9.18 -12.62
C LEU A 75 3.28 -9.48 -11.11
N GLN A 76 4.41 -9.13 -10.48
CA GLN A 76 4.58 -9.33 -9.05
C GLN A 76 3.83 -8.27 -8.24
N ARG A 77 3.45 -8.63 -7.02
CA ARG A 77 2.88 -7.70 -6.04
C ARG A 77 3.82 -6.52 -5.80
N ASP A 78 5.12 -6.78 -5.69
CA ASP A 78 6.11 -5.71 -5.52
C ASP A 78 6.11 -4.72 -6.68
N THR A 79 5.93 -5.19 -7.92
CA THR A 79 5.78 -4.33 -9.09
C THR A 79 4.56 -3.40 -8.98
N TYR A 80 3.42 -3.93 -8.56
CA TYR A 80 2.20 -3.13 -8.36
C TYR A 80 2.39 -2.07 -7.26
N TYR A 81 2.92 -2.46 -6.10
CA TYR A 81 3.11 -1.54 -4.98
C TYR A 81 4.18 -0.47 -5.28
N LEU A 82 5.23 -0.80 -6.06
CA LEU A 82 6.17 0.19 -6.58
C LEU A 82 5.48 1.17 -7.54
N ALA A 83 4.63 0.67 -8.44
CA ALA A 83 3.88 1.53 -9.35
C ALA A 83 2.97 2.50 -8.58
N GLN A 84 2.25 2.01 -7.58
CA GLN A 84 1.39 2.83 -6.71
C GLN A 84 2.21 3.89 -5.96
N ASP A 85 3.37 3.52 -5.40
CA ASP A 85 4.28 4.47 -4.77
C ASP A 85 4.74 5.58 -5.73
N PHE A 86 5.13 5.22 -6.95
CA PHE A 86 5.57 6.16 -7.97
C PHE A 86 4.45 7.12 -8.39
N ILE A 87 3.22 6.62 -8.54
CA ILE A 87 2.04 7.43 -8.86
C ILE A 87 1.79 8.46 -7.75
N ASP A 88 1.70 8.02 -6.50
CA ASP A 88 1.34 8.90 -5.39
C ASP A 88 2.42 9.96 -5.12
N ARG A 89 3.70 9.58 -5.20
CA ARG A 89 4.81 10.55 -5.06
C ARG A 89 4.92 11.50 -6.23
N TYR A 90 4.57 11.06 -7.45
CA TYR A 90 4.50 11.94 -8.61
C TYR A 90 3.36 12.95 -8.47
N LEU A 91 2.17 12.53 -8.04
CA LEU A 91 1.04 13.43 -7.77
C LEU A 91 1.39 14.42 -6.65
N ALA A 92 2.14 14.01 -5.62
CA ALA A 92 2.57 14.92 -4.57
C ALA A 92 3.54 16.03 -5.05
N LYS A 93 4.31 15.78 -6.12
CA LYS A 93 5.32 16.70 -6.65
C LYS A 93 4.87 17.49 -7.88
N SER A 94 3.86 17.00 -8.60
CA SER A 94 3.30 17.66 -9.79
C SER A 94 2.13 18.57 -9.43
N GLU A 95 1.71 19.41 -10.38
CA GLU A 95 0.58 20.33 -10.20
C GLU A 95 -0.33 20.27 -11.42
N ASN A 96 -1.64 20.48 -11.21
CA ASN A 96 -2.62 20.64 -12.28
C ASN A 96 -2.66 19.52 -13.34
N LEU A 97 -2.46 18.25 -12.93
CA LEU A 97 -2.55 17.11 -13.83
C LEU A 97 -3.97 16.97 -14.40
N PRO A 98 -4.15 16.95 -15.73
CA PRO A 98 -5.46 16.77 -16.33
C PRO A 98 -5.91 15.31 -16.26
N LYS A 99 -7.22 15.08 -16.11
CA LYS A 99 -7.81 13.74 -15.94
C LYS A 99 -7.44 12.73 -17.05
N ASN A 100 -7.23 13.21 -18.28
CA ASN A 100 -6.89 12.37 -19.43
C ASN A 100 -5.44 11.85 -19.39
N GLN A 101 -4.57 12.45 -18.59
CA GLN A 101 -3.18 12.00 -18.43
C GLN A 101 -3.03 11.01 -17.26
N LEU A 102 -4.03 10.87 -16.39
CA LEU A 102 -3.92 10.02 -15.20
C LEU A 102 -3.64 8.55 -15.55
N GLN A 103 -4.30 8.01 -16.59
CA GLN A 103 -4.03 6.65 -17.08
C GLN A 103 -2.62 6.51 -17.66
N LEU A 104 -2.13 7.54 -18.37
CA LEU A 104 -0.77 7.55 -18.92
C LEU A 104 0.27 7.54 -17.80
N VAL A 105 0.07 8.33 -16.73
CA VAL A 105 0.93 8.30 -15.54
C VAL A 105 0.92 6.91 -14.92
N GLY A 106 -0.27 6.31 -14.74
CA GLY A 106 -0.41 4.98 -14.14
C GLY A 106 0.35 3.89 -14.90
N ILE A 107 0.16 3.79 -16.23
CA ILE A 107 0.85 2.78 -17.03
C ILE A 107 2.36 3.05 -17.13
N THR A 108 2.78 4.32 -17.16
CA THR A 108 4.20 4.70 -17.15
C THR A 108 4.87 4.30 -15.84
N ALA A 109 4.19 4.52 -14.71
CA ALA A 109 4.67 4.11 -13.39
C ALA A 109 4.76 2.59 -13.27
N LEU A 110 3.77 1.86 -13.78
CA LEU A 110 3.80 0.40 -13.81
C LEU A 110 4.93 -0.13 -14.70
N PHE A 111 5.15 0.48 -15.86
CA PHE A 111 6.26 0.16 -16.74
C PHE A 111 7.62 0.41 -16.07
N LEU A 112 7.78 1.54 -15.37
CA LEU A 112 8.99 1.84 -14.61
C LEU A 112 9.22 0.81 -13.49
N ALA A 113 8.18 0.48 -12.72
CA ALA A 113 8.26 -0.53 -11.67
C ALA A 113 8.63 -1.91 -12.21
N ALA A 114 8.04 -2.32 -13.34
CA ALA A 114 8.33 -3.61 -13.97
C ALA A 114 9.78 -3.70 -14.46
N LYS A 115 10.35 -2.59 -14.94
CA LYS A 115 11.78 -2.48 -15.26
C LYS A 115 12.68 -2.55 -14.03
N MET A 116 12.24 -2.09 -12.87
CA MET A 116 13.03 -2.15 -11.62
C MET A 116 13.09 -3.57 -11.06
N GLU A 117 12.00 -4.33 -11.17
CA GLU A 117 11.91 -5.71 -10.66
C GLU A 117 12.53 -6.78 -11.59
N GLN A 118 13.01 -6.38 -12.78
CA GLN A 118 13.87 -7.04 -13.79
C GLN A 118 13.63 -8.52 -14.21
N LEU A 119 13.14 -9.42 -13.36
CA LEU A 119 13.09 -10.87 -13.60
C LEU A 119 11.95 -11.32 -14.53
N LYS A 120 10.81 -10.60 -14.57
CA LYS A 120 9.68 -10.92 -15.48
C LYS A 120 9.53 -10.00 -16.69
N TRP A 121 10.21 -8.85 -16.67
CA TRP A 121 10.18 -7.88 -17.77
C TRP A 121 10.64 -8.50 -19.11
N GLN A 122 11.56 -9.47 -19.06
CA GLN A 122 12.12 -10.15 -20.23
C GLN A 122 11.10 -10.96 -21.05
N VAL A 123 9.95 -11.35 -20.46
CA VAL A 123 8.99 -12.26 -21.12
C VAL A 123 7.92 -11.52 -21.95
N HIS A 124 7.70 -10.23 -21.72
CA HIS A 124 6.55 -9.50 -22.29
C HIS A 124 6.92 -8.31 -23.20
N ILE A 125 8.19 -8.20 -23.61
CA ILE A 125 8.72 -7.03 -24.35
C ILE A 125 7.86 -6.70 -25.59
N GLU A 126 7.47 -7.71 -26.37
CA GLU A 126 6.68 -7.58 -27.62
C GLU A 126 5.31 -6.91 -27.40
N GLN A 127 4.62 -7.23 -26.29
CA GLN A 127 3.28 -6.68 -26.00
C GLN A 127 3.35 -5.26 -25.43
N PHE A 128 4.50 -4.86 -24.90
CA PHE A 128 4.73 -3.52 -24.33
C PHE A 128 5.33 -2.52 -25.32
N ILE A 129 5.68 -2.90 -26.56
CA ILE A 129 6.27 -1.99 -27.56
C ILE A 129 5.36 -0.78 -27.84
N PHE A 130 4.04 -0.99 -27.92
CA PHE A 130 3.08 0.09 -28.11
C PHE A 130 3.05 1.04 -26.89
N ILE A 131 3.06 0.48 -25.68
CA ILE A 131 3.13 1.24 -24.43
C ILE A 131 4.47 2.00 -24.35
N PHE A 132 5.58 1.40 -24.78
CA PHE A 132 6.89 2.01 -24.79
C PHE A 132 6.92 3.30 -25.63
N SER A 133 6.34 3.27 -26.83
CA SER A 133 6.23 4.44 -27.70
C SER A 133 5.47 5.59 -27.02
N LEU A 134 4.38 5.29 -26.31
CA LEU A 134 3.55 6.29 -25.63
C LEU A 134 4.15 6.79 -24.31
N THR A 135 4.99 6.00 -23.65
CA THR A 135 5.47 6.27 -22.28
C THR A 135 6.88 6.86 -22.25
N THR A 136 7.66 6.83 -23.33
CA THR A 136 9.07 7.30 -23.32
C THR A 136 9.27 8.72 -22.78
N ALA A 137 8.46 9.69 -23.23
CA ALA A 137 8.54 11.07 -22.74
C ALA A 137 8.09 11.18 -21.27
N MET A 138 7.00 10.50 -20.91
CA MET A 138 6.45 10.55 -19.54
C MET A 138 7.36 9.81 -18.54
N HIS A 139 8.03 8.74 -18.97
CA HIS A 139 8.99 7.97 -18.18
C HIS A 139 10.14 8.85 -17.69
N LEU A 140 10.67 9.72 -18.57
CA LEU A 140 11.70 10.67 -18.21
C LEU A 140 11.18 11.72 -17.21
N VAL A 141 9.95 12.22 -17.42
CA VAL A 141 9.31 13.17 -16.49
C VAL A 141 9.12 12.53 -15.11
N LEU A 142 8.67 11.28 -15.06
CA LEU A 142 8.43 10.54 -13.83
C LEU A 142 9.74 10.29 -13.07
N THR A 143 10.80 9.80 -13.74
CA THR A 143 12.08 9.51 -13.08
C THR A 143 12.79 10.77 -12.58
N VAL A 144 12.74 11.86 -13.36
CA VAL A 144 13.27 13.17 -12.94
C VAL A 144 12.46 13.74 -11.78
N ALA A 145 11.12 13.68 -11.83
CA ALA A 145 10.27 14.14 -10.73
C ALA A 145 10.55 13.33 -9.44
N LEU A 146 10.78 12.02 -9.56
CA LEU A 146 11.12 11.16 -8.43
C LEU A 146 12.57 11.27 -7.99
N ASN A 147 13.41 12.09 -8.63
CA ASN A 147 14.83 12.27 -8.32
C ASN A 147 15.61 10.94 -8.29
N TRP A 148 15.22 9.97 -9.12
CA TRP A 148 15.80 8.62 -9.14
C TRP A 148 15.67 7.82 -7.83
N ASP A 149 14.85 8.28 -6.88
CA ASP A 149 14.51 7.55 -5.66
C ASP A 149 13.47 6.47 -5.98
N LEU A 150 13.92 5.34 -6.52
CA LEU A 150 13.07 4.27 -7.07
C LEU A 150 13.02 2.99 -6.21
N THR A 151 13.60 3.00 -5.00
CA THR A 151 13.69 1.81 -4.14
C THR A 151 13.07 2.04 -2.75
N PRO A 152 11.77 2.41 -2.68
CA PRO A 152 11.04 2.54 -1.42
C PRO A 152 10.89 1.17 -0.72
N MET A 153 10.67 1.20 0.59
CA MET A 153 10.16 0.04 1.32
C MET A 153 8.64 -0.01 1.20
N THR A 154 8.11 -0.77 0.23
CA THR A 154 6.67 -0.85 -0.03
C THR A 154 5.90 -1.53 1.12
N VAL A 155 4.57 -1.35 1.15
CA VAL A 155 3.69 -2.07 2.09
C VAL A 155 3.86 -3.59 1.96
N ASN A 156 3.95 -4.11 0.73
CA ASN A 156 4.20 -5.54 0.49
C ASN A 156 5.55 -5.99 1.05
N GLY A 157 6.62 -5.20 0.86
CA GLY A 157 7.94 -5.49 1.43
C GLY A 157 7.92 -5.55 2.97
N TRP A 158 7.21 -4.63 3.62
CA TRP A 158 6.99 -4.67 5.07
C TRP A 158 6.18 -5.90 5.50
N LEU A 159 5.09 -6.22 4.81
CA LEU A 159 4.27 -7.41 5.09
C LEU A 159 5.07 -8.70 4.98
N SER A 160 5.84 -8.88 3.92
CA SER A 160 6.69 -10.05 3.71
C SER A 160 7.74 -10.17 4.83
N THR A 161 8.38 -9.06 5.21
CA THR A 161 9.36 -9.04 6.30
C THR A 161 8.72 -9.46 7.62
N TYR A 162 7.58 -8.85 7.95
CA TYR A 162 6.82 -9.11 9.16
C TYR A 162 6.35 -10.56 9.26
N LEU A 163 5.77 -11.10 8.20
CA LEU A 163 5.32 -12.50 8.16
C LEU A 163 6.48 -13.49 8.24
N GLN A 164 7.63 -13.16 7.66
CA GLN A 164 8.84 -13.97 7.76
C GLN A 164 9.37 -14.02 9.20
N ILE A 165 9.32 -12.91 9.94
CA ILE A 165 9.66 -12.88 11.37
C ILE A 165 8.70 -13.77 12.18
N ILE A 166 7.39 -13.71 11.88
CA ILE A 166 6.37 -14.55 12.54
C ILE A 166 6.68 -16.04 12.30
N ALA A 167 6.87 -16.44 11.03
CA ALA A 167 7.13 -17.83 10.66
C ALA A 167 8.39 -18.40 11.34
N ARG A 168 9.42 -17.56 11.51
CA ARG A 168 10.64 -17.94 12.23
C ARG A 168 10.39 -18.13 13.72
N LYS A 169 9.66 -17.23 14.38
CA LYS A 169 9.32 -17.33 15.81
C LYS A 169 8.49 -18.58 16.13
N GLU A 170 7.61 -18.99 15.21
CA GLU A 170 6.78 -20.19 15.37
C GLU A 170 7.58 -21.49 15.26
N SER A 171 8.72 -21.48 14.58
CA SER A 171 9.52 -22.68 14.35
C SER A 171 10.76 -22.73 15.24
N ARG A 172 10.66 -23.52 16.31
CA ARG A 172 11.68 -23.64 17.37
C ARG A 172 13.02 -24.27 16.93
N ASP A 173 13.08 -24.92 15.77
CA ASP A 173 14.24 -25.74 15.31
C ASP A 173 15.01 -25.17 14.10
N ARG A 174 14.83 -23.89 13.73
CA ARG A 174 15.38 -23.31 12.47
C ARG A 174 16.61 -22.42 12.65
N GLU A 175 17.53 -22.76 13.56
CA GLU A 175 18.74 -21.95 13.81
C GLU A 175 19.72 -21.85 12.61
N GLY A 176 19.49 -22.57 11.51
CA GLY A 176 20.32 -22.51 10.29
C GLY A 176 19.63 -22.05 9.00
N GLN A 177 18.35 -21.65 9.03
CA GLN A 177 17.61 -21.32 7.80
C GLN A 177 17.82 -19.86 7.38
N ASN A 178 18.06 -19.67 6.07
CA ASN A 178 18.30 -18.38 5.46
C ASN A 178 17.01 -17.54 5.49
N PHE A 179 17.02 -16.45 6.25
CA PHE A 179 15.87 -15.54 6.39
C PHE A 179 15.33 -15.03 5.04
N LEU A 180 16.18 -14.98 4.02
CA LEU A 180 15.84 -14.51 2.68
C LEU A 180 14.93 -15.48 1.90
N VAL A 181 14.77 -16.73 2.36
CA VAL A 181 13.86 -17.70 1.73
C VAL A 181 12.48 -17.57 2.37
N PRO A 182 11.42 -17.22 1.62
CA PRO A 182 10.07 -17.10 2.19
C PRO A 182 9.56 -18.43 2.75
N GLU A 183 9.23 -18.45 4.03
CA GLU A 183 8.77 -19.66 4.74
C GLU A 183 7.43 -19.47 5.44
N PHE A 184 6.85 -18.27 5.34
CA PHE A 184 5.56 -17.97 5.94
C PHE A 184 4.39 -18.65 5.21
N SER A 185 3.30 -18.88 5.96
CA SER A 185 2.08 -19.46 5.41
C SER A 185 1.48 -18.58 4.31
N THR A 186 1.31 -19.15 3.11
CA THR A 186 0.64 -18.50 1.98
C THR A 186 -0.78 -18.04 2.35
N CYS A 187 -1.48 -18.79 3.19
CA CYS A 187 -2.84 -18.43 3.63
C CYS A 187 -2.82 -17.17 4.51
N SER A 188 -1.87 -17.07 5.43
CA SER A 188 -1.68 -15.88 6.27
C SER A 188 -1.29 -14.67 5.43
N PHE A 189 -0.37 -14.85 4.48
CA PHE A 189 0.03 -13.79 3.55
C PHE A 189 -1.14 -13.26 2.75
N ILE A 190 -1.91 -14.14 2.09
CA ILE A 190 -3.06 -13.73 1.28
C ILE A 190 -4.01 -12.90 2.14
N LYS A 191 -4.47 -13.42 3.30
CA LYS A 191 -5.42 -12.70 4.16
C LYS A 191 -4.97 -11.27 4.51
N VAL A 192 -3.71 -11.11 4.90
CA VAL A 192 -3.17 -9.80 5.27
C VAL A 192 -3.01 -8.90 4.03
N ALA A 193 -2.50 -9.45 2.93
CA ALA A 193 -2.36 -8.74 1.66
C ALA A 193 -3.72 -8.29 1.10
N GLN A 194 -4.80 -9.07 1.30
CA GLN A 194 -6.13 -8.66 0.83
C GLN A 194 -6.63 -7.40 1.54
N LEU A 195 -6.40 -7.32 2.86
CA LEU A 195 -6.71 -6.12 3.63
C LEU A 195 -5.85 -4.94 3.17
N ALA A 196 -4.54 -5.15 3.00
CA ALA A 196 -3.64 -4.09 2.55
C ALA A 196 -4.03 -3.55 1.18
N ASP A 197 -4.31 -4.42 0.20
CA ASP A 197 -4.75 -4.04 -1.15
C ASP A 197 -6.02 -3.16 -1.07
N LEU A 198 -7.02 -3.54 -0.26
CA LEU A 198 -8.24 -2.75 -0.07
C LEU A 198 -7.96 -1.39 0.58
N CYS A 199 -7.08 -1.34 1.58
CA CYS A 199 -6.73 -0.11 2.28
C CYS A 199 -5.96 0.87 1.38
N MET A 200 -5.08 0.37 0.53
CA MET A 200 -4.26 1.22 -0.36
C MET A 200 -5.09 1.91 -1.46
N LEU A 201 -6.29 1.41 -1.74
CA LEU A 201 -7.25 2.03 -2.66
C LEU A 201 -7.86 3.33 -2.12
N ASP A 202 -7.96 3.48 -0.79
CA ASP A 202 -8.36 4.74 -0.14
C ASP A 202 -7.17 5.72 -0.12
N VAL A 203 -7.39 6.98 -0.50
CA VAL A 203 -6.32 8.00 -0.56
C VAL A 203 -5.81 8.37 0.84
N GLU A 204 -6.66 8.23 1.85
CA GLU A 204 -6.26 8.53 3.24
C GLU A 204 -5.23 7.53 3.78
N CYS A 205 -4.92 6.43 3.08
CA CYS A 205 -3.81 5.56 3.46
C CYS A 205 -2.47 6.32 3.50
N LEU A 206 -2.31 7.35 2.67
CA LEU A 206 -1.11 8.17 2.53
C LEU A 206 -0.82 9.06 3.75
N GLN A 207 -1.68 9.09 4.77
CA GLN A 207 -1.41 9.73 6.06
C GLN A 207 -0.55 8.86 7.00
N PHE A 208 -0.36 7.58 6.66
CA PHE A 208 0.40 6.61 7.44
C PHE A 208 1.62 6.15 6.67
N THR A 209 2.70 5.80 7.38
CA THR A 209 3.85 5.14 6.74
C THR A 209 3.49 3.71 6.33
N TYR A 210 4.18 3.17 5.34
CA TYR A 210 3.92 1.82 4.86
C TYR A 210 4.16 0.76 5.95
N SER A 211 5.12 0.97 6.86
CA SER A 211 5.32 0.11 8.03
C SER A 211 4.12 0.09 8.99
N PHE A 212 3.41 1.21 9.15
CA PHE A 212 2.20 1.31 10.00
C PHE A 212 1.02 0.58 9.37
N ILE A 213 0.83 0.73 8.06
CA ILE A 213 -0.23 0.03 7.31
C ILE A 213 -0.02 -1.48 7.41
N ALA A 214 1.20 -1.95 7.15
CA ALA A 214 1.54 -3.37 7.24
C ALA A 214 1.34 -3.94 8.66
N ALA A 215 1.79 -3.22 9.70
CA ALA A 215 1.64 -3.66 11.09
C ALA A 215 0.16 -3.68 11.53
N SER A 216 -0.62 -2.67 11.13
CA SER A 216 -2.05 -2.58 11.42
C SER A 216 -2.86 -3.66 10.69
N ALA A 217 -2.47 -4.02 9.47
CA ALA A 217 -3.09 -5.12 8.74
C ALA A 217 -2.87 -6.46 9.46
N ILE A 218 -1.67 -6.70 9.98
CA ILE A 218 -1.34 -7.88 10.80
C ILE A 218 -2.13 -7.88 12.11
N HIS A 219 -2.26 -6.72 12.76
CA HIS A 219 -3.06 -6.56 13.97
C HIS A 219 -4.50 -7.03 13.75
N HIS A 220 -5.12 -6.62 12.63
CA HIS A 220 -6.50 -6.97 12.31
C HIS A 220 -6.70 -8.40 11.83
N MET A 221 -5.78 -8.94 11.03
CA MET A 221 -5.96 -10.24 10.35
C MET A 221 -5.36 -11.42 11.11
N LEU A 222 -4.31 -11.19 11.91
CA LEU A 222 -3.63 -12.22 12.69
C LEU A 222 -3.87 -11.99 14.18
N SER A 223 -3.02 -11.20 14.86
CA SER A 223 -3.22 -10.86 16.25
C SER A 223 -2.56 -9.53 16.67
N PRO A 224 -3.13 -8.83 17.68
CA PRO A 224 -2.55 -7.60 18.23
C PRO A 224 -1.16 -7.74 18.84
N SER A 225 -0.92 -8.85 19.54
CA SER A 225 0.37 -9.11 20.20
C SER A 225 1.46 -9.35 19.16
N LEU A 226 1.18 -10.17 18.13
CA LEU A 226 2.12 -10.40 17.04
C LEU A 226 2.51 -9.08 16.39
N ALA A 227 1.54 -8.24 16.01
CA ALA A 227 1.80 -6.95 15.37
C ALA A 227 2.78 -6.07 16.18
N SER A 228 2.63 -6.02 17.50
CA SER A 228 3.53 -5.24 18.36
C SER A 228 4.94 -5.87 18.41
N ASP A 229 5.00 -7.19 18.58
CA ASP A 229 6.25 -7.95 18.75
C ASP A 229 7.13 -7.99 17.49
N ILE A 230 6.53 -7.86 16.30
CA ILE A 230 7.25 -7.98 15.01
C ILE A 230 7.49 -6.64 14.32
N SER A 231 6.74 -5.60 14.66
CA SER A 231 6.97 -4.25 14.13
C SER A 231 7.79 -3.36 15.08
N GLY A 232 7.85 -3.71 16.36
CA GLY A 232 8.44 -2.90 17.42
C GLY A 232 7.60 -1.67 17.81
N TYR A 233 6.40 -1.50 17.25
CA TYR A 233 5.45 -0.46 17.65
C TYR A 233 4.58 -0.92 18.81
N LYS A 234 4.25 -0.01 19.71
CA LYS A 234 3.20 -0.23 20.71
C LYS A 234 1.84 -0.09 20.04
N THR A 235 0.84 -0.86 20.51
CA THR A 235 -0.55 -0.74 20.01
C THR A 235 -1.09 0.69 20.06
N VAL A 236 -0.69 1.47 21.07
CA VAL A 236 -1.08 2.88 21.21
C VAL A 236 -0.54 3.74 20.07
N GLU A 237 0.68 3.47 19.59
CA GLU A 237 1.29 4.20 18.47
C GLU A 237 0.57 3.87 17.15
N LEU A 238 0.18 2.61 16.98
CA LEU A 238 -0.61 2.16 15.83
C LEU A 238 -2.09 2.56 15.88
N GLY A 239 -2.58 3.06 17.02
CA GLY A 239 -4.02 3.23 17.30
C GLY A 239 -4.78 3.98 16.21
N ARG A 240 -4.23 5.11 15.72
CA ARG A 240 -4.86 5.88 14.63
C ARG A 240 -5.02 5.10 13.33
N CYS A 241 -4.02 4.30 12.96
CA CYS A 241 -4.05 3.48 11.75
C CYS A 241 -4.98 2.28 11.93
N ILE A 242 -4.96 1.64 13.11
CA ILE A 242 -5.84 0.52 13.45
C ILE A 242 -7.31 0.96 13.39
N GLU A 243 -7.66 2.11 13.96
CA GLU A 243 -9.02 2.66 13.94
C GLU A 243 -9.46 3.00 12.51
N TRP A 244 -8.61 3.68 11.73
CA TRP A 244 -8.89 3.99 10.33
C TRP A 244 -9.09 2.72 9.48
N MET A 245 -8.31 1.66 9.75
CA MET A 245 -8.34 0.40 9.00
C MET A 245 -9.50 -0.54 9.38
N ALA A 246 -10.15 -0.32 10.54
CA ALA A 246 -11.16 -1.22 11.08
C ALA A 246 -12.39 -1.46 10.16
N PRO A 247 -12.95 -0.45 9.46
CA PRO A 247 -14.03 -0.67 8.51
C PRO A 247 -13.63 -1.60 7.36
N PHE A 248 -12.45 -1.37 6.78
CA PHE A 248 -11.87 -2.21 5.71
C PHE A 248 -11.65 -3.65 6.18
N ALA A 249 -11.12 -3.83 7.40
CA ALA A 249 -10.92 -5.15 7.99
C ALA A 249 -12.24 -5.90 8.20
N THR A 250 -13.31 -5.18 8.55
CA THR A 250 -14.65 -5.77 8.74
C THR A 250 -15.22 -6.29 7.43
N VAL A 251 -15.11 -5.50 6.34
CA VAL A 251 -15.55 -5.89 5.00
C VAL A 251 -14.79 -7.12 4.51
N ILE A 252 -13.45 -7.13 4.63
CA ILE A 252 -12.63 -8.28 4.21
C ILE A 252 -12.95 -9.54 5.01
N LYS A 253 -13.11 -9.43 6.34
CA LYS A 253 -13.47 -10.58 7.19
C LYS A 253 -14.83 -11.17 6.82
N ARG A 254 -15.79 -10.32 6.43
CA ARG A 254 -17.10 -10.75 5.93
C ARG A 254 -16.95 -11.47 4.58
N ALA A 255 -16.27 -10.86 3.62
CA ALA A 255 -16.09 -11.41 2.27
C ALA A 255 -15.28 -12.73 2.24
N THR A 256 -14.34 -12.90 3.19
CA THR A 256 -13.52 -14.12 3.28
C THR A 256 -14.16 -15.24 4.08
N LYS A 257 -15.18 -14.97 4.91
CA LYS A 257 -15.90 -16.00 5.67
C LYS A 257 -16.59 -17.03 4.77
N ASP A 258 -16.97 -16.61 3.56
CA ASP A 258 -17.70 -17.42 2.58
C ASP A 258 -16.77 -18.07 1.52
N ARG A 259 -15.46 -17.84 1.58
CA ARG A 259 -14.49 -18.34 0.59
C ARG A 259 -13.36 -19.11 1.27
N ILE A 260 -13.27 -20.41 0.99
CA ILE A 260 -12.10 -21.21 1.39
C ILE A 260 -10.90 -20.70 0.57
N PRO A 261 -9.80 -20.24 1.19
CA PRO A 261 -8.61 -19.85 0.45
C PRO A 261 -8.03 -21.10 -0.22
N VAL A 262 -8.20 -21.22 -1.54
CA VAL A 262 -7.48 -22.24 -2.30
C VAL A 262 -6.02 -21.79 -2.36
N ALA A 263 -5.20 -22.38 -1.47
CA ALA A 263 -3.77 -22.15 -1.46
C ALA A 263 -3.15 -22.79 -2.70
N VAL A 264 -3.01 -22.01 -3.78
CA VAL A 264 -2.17 -22.41 -4.91
C VAL A 264 -0.72 -22.17 -4.48
N LYS A 265 -0.03 -23.25 -4.12
CA LYS A 265 1.38 -23.26 -3.71
C LYS A 265 2.21 -22.51 -4.77
N GLY A 266 2.91 -21.45 -4.36
CA GLY A 266 3.82 -20.69 -5.23
C GLY A 266 3.25 -19.44 -5.94
N ASN A 267 1.96 -19.12 -5.81
CA ASN A 267 1.36 -17.97 -6.52
C ASN A 267 1.18 -16.69 -5.70
N HIS A 268 1.62 -16.66 -4.44
CA HIS A 268 1.41 -15.52 -3.54
C HIS A 268 2.12 -14.23 -3.98
N GLU A 269 3.21 -14.37 -4.72
CA GLU A 269 4.01 -13.25 -5.25
C GLU A 269 3.34 -12.59 -6.46
N ILE A 270 2.41 -13.28 -7.14
CA ILE A 270 1.66 -12.72 -8.28
C ILE A 270 0.53 -11.83 -7.74
N GLN A 271 0.39 -10.63 -8.30
CA GLN A 271 -0.75 -9.77 -8.01
C GLN A 271 -2.04 -10.40 -8.55
N VAL A 272 -3.09 -10.40 -7.74
CA VAL A 272 -4.41 -10.97 -8.09
C VAL A 272 -5.46 -9.91 -7.78
N HIS A 273 -6.45 -9.72 -8.65
CA HIS A 273 -7.60 -8.85 -8.45
C HIS A 273 -8.67 -9.56 -7.62
N HIS A 274 -8.44 -9.63 -6.32
CA HIS A 274 -9.37 -10.25 -5.36
C HIS A 274 -10.20 -9.20 -4.58
N VAL A 275 -9.81 -7.94 -4.65
CA VAL A 275 -10.49 -6.76 -4.12
C VAL A 275 -11.03 -5.96 -5.29
N ASN A 276 -12.21 -5.35 -5.11
CA ASN A 276 -12.85 -4.54 -6.13
C ASN A 276 -13.39 -3.22 -5.55
N LEU A 277 -13.83 -2.34 -6.44
CA LEU A 277 -14.42 -1.04 -6.09
C LEU A 277 -15.64 -1.16 -5.14
N GLN A 278 -16.43 -2.23 -5.24
CA GLN A 278 -17.60 -2.43 -4.40
C GLN A 278 -17.22 -2.61 -2.92
N LEU A 279 -16.18 -3.41 -2.64
CA LEU A 279 -15.69 -3.61 -1.28
C LEU A 279 -15.11 -2.30 -0.69
N VAL A 280 -14.48 -1.47 -1.51
CA VAL A 280 -13.98 -0.15 -1.08
C VAL A 280 -15.16 0.75 -0.72
N GLU A 281 -16.18 0.82 -1.58
CA GLU A 281 -17.38 1.63 -1.34
C GLU A 281 -18.13 1.20 -0.07
N GLU A 282 -18.24 -0.11 0.19
CA GLU A 282 -18.80 -0.65 1.43
C GLU A 282 -17.99 -0.22 2.67
N ALA A 283 -16.66 -0.36 2.62
CA ALA A 283 -15.79 0.02 3.72
C ALA A 283 -15.84 1.52 4.01
N LEU A 284 -15.89 2.36 2.96
CA LEU A 284 -16.04 3.80 3.09
C LEU A 284 -17.41 4.19 3.65
N CYS A 285 -18.47 3.44 3.36
CA CYS A 285 -19.79 3.65 3.97
C CYS A 285 -19.74 3.41 5.49
N LEU A 286 -19.19 2.26 5.92
CA LEU A 286 -19.01 1.94 7.33
C LEU A 286 -18.15 2.98 8.07
N LYS A 287 -17.12 3.50 7.42
CA LYS A 287 -16.25 4.57 7.96
C LYS A 287 -17.02 5.88 8.21
N ARG A 288 -17.97 6.24 7.34
CA ARG A 288 -18.82 7.44 7.52
C ARG A 288 -19.82 7.25 8.66
N GLU A 289 -20.40 6.07 8.77
CA GLU A 289 -21.36 5.72 9.83
C GLU A 289 -20.73 5.74 11.23
N SER A 290 -19.50 5.21 11.37
CA SER A 290 -18.76 5.25 12.64
C SER A 290 -18.39 6.68 13.04
N SER A 291 -18.02 7.52 12.07
CA SER A 291 -17.72 8.94 12.27
C SER A 291 -18.97 9.74 12.69
N ALA A 292 -20.12 9.46 12.08
CA ALA A 292 -21.40 10.08 12.41
C ALA A 292 -21.90 9.68 13.81
N SER A 293 -21.74 8.42 14.19
CA SER A 293 -22.11 7.89 15.52
C SER A 293 -21.22 8.43 16.64
N GLY A 294 -19.95 8.73 16.34
CA GLY A 294 -19.05 9.42 17.26
C GLY A 294 -19.43 10.90 17.46
N ALA A 295 -19.92 11.57 16.43
CA ALA A 295 -20.35 12.98 16.48
C ALA A 295 -21.66 13.17 17.27
N THR A 296 -22.62 12.25 17.18
CA THR A 296 -23.86 12.29 17.98
C THR A 296 -23.61 12.07 19.47
N SER A 297 -22.53 11.38 19.86
CA SER A 297 -22.12 11.25 21.27
C SER A 297 -21.45 12.50 21.85
N ARG A 298 -20.89 13.37 21.01
CA ARG A 298 -20.16 14.61 21.40
C ARG A 298 -20.91 15.91 21.11
N GLY A 299 -22.09 15.82 20.51
CA GLY A 299 -22.89 16.96 20.04
C GLY A 299 -24.33 16.95 20.54
N ALA A 300 -24.56 16.66 21.82
CA ALA A 300 -25.84 16.99 22.48
C ALA A 300 -25.78 18.45 22.98
N ALA A 301 -25.66 19.39 22.04
CA ALA A 301 -25.99 20.79 22.27
C ALA A 301 -26.70 21.30 21.02
N SER A 302 -27.96 21.69 21.24
CA SER A 302 -28.99 22.10 20.28
C SER A 302 -28.54 23.02 19.15
N SER A 303 -28.94 22.70 17.92
CA SER A 303 -29.51 23.69 17.01
C SER A 303 -30.34 23.04 15.90
N SER A 304 -31.50 23.64 15.67
CA SER A 304 -32.65 23.24 14.87
C SER A 304 -32.40 23.02 13.37
N ILE A 305 -33.13 22.06 12.85
CA ILE A 305 -33.32 21.68 11.45
C ILE A 305 -33.86 22.85 10.60
N ALA A 306 -33.21 23.15 9.48
CA ALA A 306 -33.77 23.98 8.40
C ALA A 306 -33.41 23.41 7.01
N GLY A 307 -34.43 22.84 6.37
CA GLY A 307 -34.68 22.73 4.92
C GLY A 307 -33.53 22.44 3.95
N LEU A 308 -33.37 21.16 3.56
CA LEU A 308 -32.73 20.78 2.30
C LEU A 308 -33.73 20.93 1.14
N GLY A 309 -33.50 21.91 0.26
CA GLY A 309 -34.21 22.06 -1.00
C GLY A 309 -33.82 20.96 -2.00
N VAL A 310 -34.82 20.19 -2.43
CA VAL A 310 -34.72 19.17 -3.48
C VAL A 310 -34.77 19.87 -4.85
N LEU A 311 -33.74 19.68 -5.68
CA LEU A 311 -33.73 20.11 -7.07
C LEU A 311 -34.48 19.09 -7.93
N THR A 312 -35.67 19.45 -8.41
CA THR A 312 -36.37 18.75 -9.50
C THR A 312 -36.03 19.41 -10.84
N PRO A 313 -35.91 18.63 -11.93
CA PRO A 313 -35.62 19.18 -13.27
C PRO A 313 -36.87 19.83 -13.90
N PRO A 314 -36.70 20.82 -14.79
CA PRO A 314 -37.81 21.55 -15.40
C PRO A 314 -38.52 20.71 -16.49
N PRO A 315 -39.84 20.94 -16.72
CA PRO A 315 -40.59 20.28 -17.77
C PRO A 315 -40.32 20.90 -19.17
N PRO A 316 -40.61 20.16 -20.25
CA PRO A 316 -40.23 20.53 -21.61
C PRO A 316 -41.14 21.61 -22.21
N LEU A 317 -40.54 22.48 -23.00
CA LEU A 317 -41.18 23.23 -24.10
C LEU A 317 -40.41 22.92 -25.39
#